data_AF-A0A9D9VXM8-F1
#
_entry.id   AF-A0A9D9VXM8-F1
#
_cell.length_a   1.000
_cell.length_b   1.000
_cell.length_c   1.000
_cell.angle_alpha   90.00
_cell.angle_beta   90.00
_cell.angle_gamma   90.00
#
_symmetry.space_group_name_H-M   'P 1'
#
loop_
_entity.id
_entity.type
_entity.pdbx_description
1 polymer ?
#
loop_
_entity_poly.entity_id
_entity_poly.type
_entity_poly.pdbx_seq_one_letter_code
_entity_poly.pdbx_strand_id
1 'polypeptide(L)'
;MKSLFSSLLFCLAFSFGYAQNPLSAKEIMNNAFAQAKKEHKNVFVKFSASWCGWCKKMDASMQDPACKKSFEDNFVIVHLVVDESKDKKNLENPGADDVRIQYNGDNKQGIPFWFILDDKGNLLADCYMRTKGQLATEKGENVGCPASNEEVAYLLAVLMKTTSMSKSELNIIGERFRENQLKKQ
;
A
#
# COMPACT_ATOMS: atom_id res chain seq x y z
N MET A 1 -45.01 -10.58 51.64
CA MET A 1 -45.46 -11.20 50.39
C MET A 1 -45.84 -10.12 49.40
N LYS A 2 -45.02 -9.90 48.37
CA LYS A 2 -45.35 -9.36 47.04
C LYS A 2 -44.06 -9.39 46.24
N SER A 3 -43.88 -10.49 45.52
CA SER A 3 -42.76 -10.71 44.61
C SER A 3 -42.97 -9.87 43.36
N LEU A 4 -42.05 -8.96 43.05
CA LEU A 4 -42.01 -8.24 41.79
C LEU A 4 -40.92 -8.90 40.93
N PHE A 5 -41.34 -9.85 40.09
CA PHE A 5 -40.52 -10.37 39.00
C PHE A 5 -40.32 -9.24 37.98
N SER A 6 -39.15 -8.59 38.03
CA SER A 6 -38.72 -7.68 36.97
C SER A 6 -38.21 -8.52 35.81
N SER A 7 -39.05 -8.74 34.80
CA SER A 7 -38.68 -9.38 33.54
C SER A 7 -37.56 -8.59 32.85
N LEU A 8 -36.36 -9.17 32.85
CA LEU A 8 -35.22 -8.67 32.08
C LEU A 8 -35.50 -8.97 30.60
N LEU A 9 -35.96 -7.98 29.85
CA LEU A 9 -36.12 -8.08 28.39
C LEU A 9 -34.72 -8.09 27.76
N PHE A 10 -34.19 -9.27 27.47
CA PHE A 10 -32.93 -9.42 26.75
C PHE A 10 -33.17 -9.13 25.27
N CYS A 11 -33.07 -7.86 24.87
CA CYS A 11 -33.04 -7.45 23.47
C CYS A 11 -31.74 -7.97 22.83
N LEU A 12 -31.80 -9.15 22.22
CA LEU A 12 -30.82 -9.62 21.24
C LEU A 12 -30.86 -8.68 20.03
N ALA A 13 -30.03 -7.64 20.07
CA ALA A 13 -29.71 -6.87 18.87
C ALA A 13 -28.88 -7.77 17.94
N PHE A 14 -29.54 -8.45 17.02
CA PHE A 14 -28.89 -9.09 15.87
C PHE A 14 -28.36 -7.97 14.97
N SER A 15 -27.11 -7.58 15.19
CA SER A 15 -26.38 -6.72 14.26
C SER A 15 -26.15 -7.52 12.98
N PHE A 16 -27.05 -7.39 12.01
CA PHE A 16 -26.77 -7.80 10.63
C PHE A 16 -25.55 -6.99 10.17
N GLY A 17 -24.42 -7.68 10.00
CA GLY A 17 -23.22 -7.10 9.41
C GLY A 17 -23.48 -6.81 7.94
N TYR A 18 -23.93 -5.61 7.62
CA TYR A 18 -23.95 -5.13 6.24
C TYR A 18 -22.50 -5.04 5.75
N ALA A 19 -22.14 -5.83 4.74
CA ALA A 19 -20.89 -5.65 4.03
C ALA A 19 -20.91 -4.26 3.38
N GLN A 20 -20.11 -3.34 3.92
CA GLN A 20 -19.94 -2.00 3.35
C GLN A 20 -19.23 -2.13 2.01
N ASN A 21 -19.73 -1.46 0.97
CA ASN A 21 -19.01 -1.36 -0.30
C ASN A 21 -17.66 -0.67 -0.06
N PRO A 22 -16.60 -1.03 -0.81
CA PRO A 22 -15.31 -0.34 -0.69
C PRO A 22 -15.44 1.16 -0.95
N LEU A 23 -14.71 1.97 -0.18
CA LEU A 23 -14.60 3.41 -0.43
C LEU A 23 -14.00 3.66 -1.83
N SER A 24 -14.38 4.79 -2.44
CA SER A 24 -13.78 5.19 -3.72
C SER A 24 -12.30 5.56 -3.54
N ALA A 25 -11.50 5.37 -4.59
CA ALA A 25 -10.10 5.77 -4.59
C ALA A 25 -9.95 7.28 -4.33
N LYS A 26 -10.87 8.11 -4.86
CA LYS A 26 -10.90 9.55 -4.61
C LYS A 26 -11.03 9.89 -3.12
N GLU A 27 -11.97 9.24 -2.42
CA GLU A 27 -12.16 9.46 -0.98
C GLU A 27 -10.93 9.02 -0.18
N ILE A 28 -10.39 7.83 -0.50
CA ILE A 28 -9.19 7.30 0.16
C ILE A 28 -8.00 8.25 -0.03
N MET A 29 -7.75 8.69 -1.25
CA MET A 29 -6.63 9.59 -1.57
C MET A 29 -6.79 10.96 -0.91
N ASN A 30 -7.99 11.53 -0.90
CA ASN A 30 -8.26 12.79 -0.20
C ASN A 30 -7.98 12.69 1.30
N ASN A 31 -8.41 11.60 1.95
CA ASN A 31 -8.12 11.36 3.35
C ASN A 31 -6.63 11.19 3.59
N ALA A 32 -5.93 10.46 2.72
CA ALA A 32 -4.50 10.24 2.82
C ALA A 32 -3.71 11.56 2.69
N PHE A 33 -4.05 12.43 1.73
CA PHE A 33 -3.40 13.74 1.60
C PHE A 33 -3.69 14.65 2.80
N ALA A 34 -4.91 14.65 3.33
CA ALA A 34 -5.24 15.41 4.53
C ALA A 34 -4.42 14.93 5.75
N GLN A 35 -4.28 13.62 5.93
CA GLN A 35 -3.46 13.03 6.97
C GLN A 35 -1.97 13.35 6.76
N ALA A 36 -1.46 13.14 5.55
CA ALA A 36 -0.07 13.40 5.17
C ALA A 36 0.34 14.84 5.46
N LYS A 37 -0.52 15.81 5.10
CA LYS A 37 -0.31 17.22 5.41
C LYS A 37 -0.26 17.50 6.92
N LYS A 38 -1.12 16.86 7.71
CA LYS A 38 -1.16 17.02 9.17
C LYS A 38 0.05 16.40 9.85
N GLU A 39 0.51 15.26 9.36
CA GLU A 39 1.60 14.49 9.95
C GLU A 39 2.97 14.81 9.34
N HIS A 40 3.02 15.68 8.33
CA HIS A 40 4.21 16.02 7.55
C HIS A 40 4.89 14.79 6.91
N LYS A 41 4.07 13.89 6.35
CA LYS A 41 4.50 12.65 5.72
C LYS A 41 4.26 12.67 4.21
N ASN A 42 4.95 11.78 3.50
CA ASN A 42 4.62 11.47 2.11
C ASN A 42 3.52 10.40 2.05
N VAL A 43 2.90 10.18 0.89
CA VAL A 43 1.88 9.15 0.69
C VAL A 43 2.47 8.01 -0.14
N PHE A 44 2.52 6.81 0.42
CA PHE A 44 2.95 5.59 -0.28
C PHE A 44 1.70 4.86 -0.78
N VAL A 45 1.42 4.92 -2.08
CA VAL A 45 0.23 4.31 -2.69
C VAL A 45 0.58 2.95 -3.27
N LYS A 46 -0.18 1.92 -2.92
CA LYS A 46 -0.02 0.54 -3.39
C LYS A 46 -1.29 0.02 -4.02
N PHE A 47 -1.13 -0.65 -5.15
CA PHE A 47 -2.18 -1.34 -5.85
C PHE A 47 -2.02 -2.85 -5.65
N SER A 48 -3.08 -3.52 -5.24
CA SER A 48 -3.05 -4.94 -4.91
C SER A 48 -4.37 -5.64 -5.24
N ALA A 49 -4.36 -6.98 -5.14
CA ALA A 49 -5.53 -7.83 -5.25
C ALA A 49 -5.45 -8.95 -4.20
N SER A 50 -6.59 -9.53 -3.83
CA SER A 50 -6.69 -10.59 -2.81
C SER A 50 -5.91 -11.86 -3.17
N TRP A 51 -5.74 -12.15 -4.46
CA TRP A 51 -4.99 -13.29 -4.97
C TRP A 51 -3.48 -13.02 -5.10
N CYS A 52 -3.03 -11.77 -4.97
CA CYS A 52 -1.66 -11.37 -5.24
C CYS A 52 -0.70 -11.77 -4.10
N GLY A 53 0.06 -12.86 -4.29
CA GLY A 53 1.05 -13.34 -3.32
C GLY A 53 2.20 -12.35 -3.08
N TRP A 54 2.71 -11.70 -4.13
CA TRP A 54 3.78 -10.69 -4.03
C TRP A 54 3.34 -9.44 -3.27
N CYS A 55 2.07 -9.03 -3.39
CA CYS A 55 1.50 -7.92 -2.64
C CYS A 55 1.52 -8.23 -1.14
N LYS A 56 1.08 -9.44 -0.76
CA LYS A 56 1.11 -9.92 0.63
C LYS A 56 2.53 -9.98 1.20
N LYS A 57 3.51 -10.40 0.39
CA LYS A 57 4.93 -10.37 0.79
C LYS A 57 5.41 -8.94 1.07
N MET A 58 5.07 -8.00 0.18
CA MET A 58 5.44 -6.59 0.37
C MET A 58 4.83 -6.04 1.66
N ASP A 59 3.54 -6.32 1.90
CA ASP A 59 2.85 -5.94 3.13
C ASP A 59 3.54 -6.54 4.35
N ALA A 60 3.86 -7.84 4.32
CA ALA A 60 4.55 -8.52 5.41
C ALA A 60 5.97 -7.99 5.67
N SER A 61 6.70 -7.54 4.65
CA SER A 61 8.00 -6.89 4.85
C SER A 61 7.85 -5.48 5.43
N MET A 62 6.87 -4.69 4.95
CA MET A 62 6.62 -3.35 5.50
C MET A 62 6.07 -3.40 6.94
N GLN A 63 5.29 -4.42 7.28
CA GLN A 63 4.72 -4.63 8.62
C GLN A 63 5.62 -5.47 9.54
N ASP A 64 6.79 -5.89 9.07
CA ASP A 64 7.77 -6.57 9.91
C ASP A 64 8.13 -5.69 11.10
N PRO A 65 8.21 -6.22 12.34
CA PRO A 65 8.51 -5.41 13.53
C PRO A 65 9.78 -4.56 13.40
N ALA A 66 10.77 -5.00 12.63
CA ALA A 66 12.01 -4.26 12.41
C ALA A 66 11.86 -3.10 11.40
N CYS A 67 10.86 -3.14 10.52
CA CYS A 67 10.66 -2.16 9.44
C CYS A 67 9.46 -1.22 9.69
N LYS A 68 8.44 -1.72 10.38
CA LYS A 68 7.12 -1.10 10.49
C LYS A 68 7.19 0.36 10.93
N LYS A 69 7.93 0.64 12.00
CA LYS A 69 8.05 2.00 12.53
C LYS A 69 8.64 2.96 11.49
N SER A 70 9.69 2.56 10.77
CA SER A 70 10.31 3.42 9.75
C SER A 70 9.33 3.74 8.62
N PHE A 71 8.52 2.77 8.17
CA PHE A 71 7.48 3.05 7.18
C PHE A 71 6.36 3.94 7.74
N GLU A 72 5.84 3.66 8.93
CA GLU A 72 4.75 4.43 9.55
C GLU A 72 5.16 5.85 9.93
N ASP A 73 6.42 6.08 10.34
CA ASP A 73 6.94 7.40 10.68
C ASP A 73 7.11 8.29 9.45
N ASN A 74 7.32 7.72 8.26
CA ASN A 74 7.63 8.48 7.05
C ASN A 74 6.48 8.55 6.04
N PHE A 75 5.52 7.62 6.11
CA PHE A 75 4.45 7.52 5.12
C PHE A 75 3.05 7.39 5.72
N VAL A 76 2.08 7.99 5.03
CA VAL A 76 0.70 7.50 5.01
C VAL A 76 0.62 6.43 3.93
N ILE A 77 0.40 5.17 4.32
CA ILE A 77 0.34 4.05 3.38
C ILE A 77 -1.11 3.84 2.92
N VAL A 78 -1.32 3.88 1.60
CA VAL A 78 -2.61 3.69 0.95
C VAL A 78 -2.62 2.35 0.21
N HIS A 79 -3.69 1.59 0.36
CA HIS A 79 -3.97 0.40 -0.41
C HIS A 79 -5.20 0.63 -1.30
N LEU A 80 -5.04 0.45 -2.60
CA LEU A 80 -6.11 0.48 -3.59
C LEU A 80 -6.23 -0.91 -4.23
N VAL A 81 -7.41 -1.50 -4.12
CA VAL A 81 -7.69 -2.84 -4.63
C VAL A 81 -8.07 -2.75 -6.11
N VAL A 82 -7.36 -3.48 -6.95
CA VAL A 82 -7.53 -3.58 -8.41
C VAL A 82 -7.33 -5.03 -8.85
N ASP A 83 -7.61 -5.33 -10.12
CA ASP A 83 -7.33 -6.61 -10.77
C ASP A 83 -7.87 -7.86 -10.05
N GLU A 84 -8.93 -7.74 -9.25
CA GLU A 84 -9.59 -8.85 -8.58
C GLU A 84 -10.18 -9.86 -9.57
N SER A 85 -10.31 -11.11 -9.11
CA SER A 85 -10.99 -12.16 -9.86
C SER A 85 -12.45 -11.77 -10.12
N LYS A 86 -13.06 -12.36 -11.15
CA LYS A 86 -14.42 -12.02 -11.60
C LYS A 86 -15.47 -12.04 -10.47
N ASP A 87 -15.36 -13.01 -9.57
CA ASP A 87 -16.24 -13.20 -8.41
C ASP A 87 -15.99 -12.22 -7.26
N LYS A 88 -14.88 -11.47 -7.30
CA LYS A 88 -14.44 -10.51 -6.28
C LYS A 88 -14.30 -9.09 -6.79
N LYS A 89 -14.78 -8.79 -8.00
CA LYS A 89 -14.73 -7.45 -8.58
C LYS A 89 -15.40 -6.38 -7.70
N ASN A 90 -16.38 -6.77 -6.89
CA ASN A 90 -17.02 -5.88 -5.93
C ASN A 90 -16.11 -5.45 -4.75
N LEU A 91 -14.93 -6.05 -4.60
CA LEU A 91 -13.92 -5.66 -3.60
C LEU A 91 -12.98 -4.54 -4.11
N GLU A 92 -12.98 -4.26 -5.42
CA GLU A 92 -12.15 -3.21 -6.00
C GLU A 92 -12.62 -1.83 -5.54
N ASN A 93 -11.67 -0.91 -5.34
CA ASN A 93 -11.99 0.47 -5.03
C ASN A 93 -12.42 1.19 -6.30
N PRO A 94 -13.63 1.78 -6.37
CA PRO A 94 -14.07 2.54 -7.53
C PRO A 94 -13.08 3.66 -7.89
N GLY A 95 -12.63 3.71 -9.14
CA GLY A 95 -11.66 4.68 -9.65
C GLY A 95 -10.19 4.39 -9.33
N ALA A 96 -9.85 3.22 -8.75
CA ALA A 96 -8.46 2.89 -8.46
C ALA A 96 -7.61 2.78 -9.73
N ASP A 97 -8.13 2.18 -10.80
CA ASP A 97 -7.42 2.12 -12.09
C ASP A 97 -7.13 3.51 -12.67
N ASP A 98 -8.04 4.47 -12.52
CA ASP A 98 -7.81 5.84 -12.98
C ASP A 98 -6.63 6.49 -12.24
N VAL A 99 -6.54 6.27 -10.92
CA VAL A 99 -5.39 6.71 -10.12
C VAL A 99 -4.11 5.99 -10.55
N ARG A 100 -4.16 4.69 -10.82
CA ARG A 100 -3.01 3.92 -11.31
C ARG A 100 -2.47 4.50 -12.63
N ILE A 101 -3.39 4.76 -13.57
CA ILE A 101 -3.09 5.28 -14.91
C ILE A 101 -2.54 6.71 -14.85
N GLN A 102 -3.08 7.56 -13.97
CA GLN A 102 -2.60 8.94 -13.77
C GLN A 102 -1.09 8.99 -13.46
N TYR A 103 -0.56 7.98 -12.77
CA TYR A 103 0.85 7.90 -12.39
C TYR A 103 1.60 6.81 -13.17
N ASN A 104 1.30 6.71 -14.48
CA ASN A 104 1.97 5.84 -15.45
C ASN A 104 1.77 4.33 -15.27
N GLY A 105 0.95 3.88 -14.32
CA GLY A 105 0.58 2.47 -14.19
C GLY A 105 -0.56 2.11 -15.13
N ASP A 106 -0.27 1.45 -16.25
CA ASP A 106 -1.34 0.88 -17.08
C ASP A 106 -1.79 -0.49 -16.56
N ASN A 107 -2.92 -0.98 -17.08
CA ASN A 107 -3.51 -2.27 -16.72
C ASN A 107 -2.71 -3.49 -17.23
N LYS A 108 -1.55 -3.28 -17.88
CA LYS A 108 -0.64 -4.36 -18.29
C LYS A 108 0.49 -4.56 -17.28
N GLN A 109 0.62 -3.65 -16.31
CA GLN A 109 1.64 -3.78 -15.26
C GLN A 109 1.23 -4.82 -14.23
N GLY A 110 2.21 -5.62 -13.80
CA GLY A 110 2.02 -6.53 -12.68
C GLY A 110 1.74 -5.79 -11.37
N ILE A 111 1.05 -6.47 -10.45
CA ILE A 111 0.90 -6.02 -9.06
C ILE A 111 1.84 -6.81 -8.13
N PRO A 112 2.35 -6.20 -7.04
CA PRO A 112 2.03 -4.86 -6.56
C PRO A 112 2.59 -3.77 -7.48
N PHE A 113 1.79 -2.75 -7.74
CA PHE A 113 2.24 -1.52 -8.38
C PHE A 113 2.24 -0.43 -7.31
N TRP A 114 3.22 0.47 -7.30
CA TRP A 114 3.29 1.49 -6.26
C TRP A 114 4.02 2.75 -6.71
N PHE A 115 3.70 3.84 -6.03
CA PHE A 115 4.39 5.12 -6.15
C PHE A 115 4.27 5.92 -4.87
N ILE A 116 5.12 6.94 -4.76
CA ILE A 116 5.20 7.84 -3.62
C ILE A 116 4.86 9.25 -4.09
N LEU A 117 3.90 9.87 -3.41
CA LEU A 117 3.47 11.24 -3.64
C LEU A 117 3.83 12.13 -2.44
N ASP A 118 3.97 13.43 -2.66
CA ASP A 118 3.89 14.40 -1.57
C ASP A 118 2.42 14.62 -1.11
N ASP A 119 2.23 15.45 -0.08
CA ASP A 119 0.92 15.77 0.48
C ASP A 119 -0.01 16.60 -0.46
N LYS A 120 0.50 16.99 -1.63
CA LYS A 120 -0.23 17.72 -2.68
C LYS A 120 -0.51 16.85 -3.90
N GLY A 121 -0.06 15.60 -3.89
CA GLY A 121 -0.23 14.65 -4.99
C GLY A 121 0.82 14.72 -6.09
N ASN A 122 1.94 15.44 -5.88
CA ASN A 122 3.06 15.44 -6.82
C ASN A 122 3.85 14.13 -6.71
N LEU A 123 4.22 13.55 -7.84
CA LEU A 123 4.99 12.30 -7.89
C LEU A 123 6.44 12.53 -7.45
N LEU A 124 6.88 11.82 -6.42
CA LEU A 124 8.27 11.86 -5.92
C LEU A 124 9.12 10.71 -6.44
N ALA A 125 8.52 9.52 -6.51
CA ALA A 125 9.12 8.28 -7.00
C ALA A 125 8.03 7.26 -7.38
N ASP A 126 8.39 6.26 -8.18
CA ASP A 126 7.52 5.16 -8.58
C ASP A 126 8.24 3.81 -8.44
N CYS A 127 7.57 2.73 -8.81
CA CYS A 127 8.13 1.38 -8.81
C CYS A 127 8.92 1.05 -10.09
N TYR A 128 9.23 2.03 -10.94
CA TYR A 128 9.90 1.78 -12.22
C TYR A 128 11.41 1.93 -12.10
N MET A 129 12.10 0.80 -12.06
CA MET A 129 13.54 0.77 -12.23
C MET A 129 13.88 1.02 -13.70
N ARG A 130 14.60 2.11 -13.93
CA ARG A 130 14.97 2.59 -15.27
C ARG A 130 16.43 2.27 -15.54
N THR A 131 16.74 1.89 -16.78
CA THR A 131 18.11 1.67 -17.23
C THR A 131 18.85 3.00 -17.41
N LYS A 132 20.18 2.95 -17.39
CA LYS A 132 21.02 4.15 -17.50
C LYS A 132 20.74 4.88 -18.82
N GLY A 133 20.41 6.16 -18.72
CA GLY A 133 20.12 7.01 -19.88
C GLY A 133 18.62 7.20 -20.14
N GLN A 134 17.76 6.40 -19.51
CA GLN A 134 16.31 6.64 -19.55
C GLN A 134 15.94 7.82 -18.64
N LEU A 135 15.02 8.66 -19.12
CA LEU A 135 14.48 9.79 -18.39
C LEU A 135 13.53 9.30 -17.29
N ALA A 136 13.43 10.07 -16.20
CA ALA A 136 12.46 9.80 -15.13
C ALA A 136 11.00 9.81 -15.63
N THR A 137 10.73 10.45 -16.77
CA THR A 137 9.40 10.48 -17.42
C THR A 137 9.10 9.24 -18.26
N GLU A 138 10.11 8.42 -18.58
CA GLU A 138 9.92 7.17 -19.34
C GLU A 138 9.50 6.03 -18.41
N LYS A 139 8.78 5.04 -18.94
CA LYS A 139 8.44 3.82 -18.19
C LYS A 139 9.68 2.93 -18.09
N GLY A 140 9.97 2.47 -16.87
CA GLY A 140 10.99 1.46 -16.60
C GLY A 140 10.37 0.07 -16.40
N GLU A 141 11.13 -0.83 -15.81
CA GLU A 141 10.65 -2.14 -15.37
C GLU A 141 10.00 -2.01 -13.98
N ASN A 142 8.78 -2.52 -13.85
CA ASN A 142 8.10 -2.53 -12.55
C ASN A 142 8.75 -3.55 -11.61
N VAL A 143 9.38 -3.07 -10.54
CA VAL A 143 10.06 -3.94 -9.55
C VAL A 143 9.10 -4.66 -8.60
N GLY A 144 7.79 -4.39 -8.67
CA GLY A 144 6.79 -5.08 -7.90
C GLY A 144 7.06 -5.03 -6.40
N CYS A 145 7.17 -6.21 -5.79
CA CYS A 145 7.69 -6.39 -4.44
C CYS A 145 9.20 -6.67 -4.54
N PRO A 146 10.08 -5.71 -4.21
CA PRO A 146 11.52 -5.87 -4.37
C PRO A 146 12.05 -7.10 -3.64
N ALA A 147 12.82 -7.91 -4.34
CA ALA A 147 13.37 -9.15 -3.81
C ALA A 147 14.83 -9.37 -4.25
N SER A 148 15.17 -9.08 -5.51
CA SER A 148 16.55 -9.19 -6.00
C SER A 148 17.45 -8.10 -5.38
N ASN A 149 18.76 -8.27 -5.51
CA ASN A 149 19.70 -7.30 -4.95
C ASN A 149 19.53 -5.91 -5.60
N GLU A 150 19.25 -5.90 -6.90
CA GLU A 150 19.07 -4.71 -7.72
C GLU A 150 17.75 -4.01 -7.40
N GLU A 151 16.65 -4.77 -7.30
CA GLU A 151 15.33 -4.24 -6.94
C GLU A 151 15.33 -3.64 -5.53
N VAL A 152 15.97 -4.34 -4.58
CA VAL A 152 16.09 -3.85 -3.19
C VAL A 152 16.97 -2.60 -3.16
N ALA A 153 18.09 -2.57 -3.88
CA ALA A 153 18.91 -1.36 -3.97
C ALA A 153 18.11 -0.17 -4.56
N TYR A 154 17.27 -0.42 -5.57
CA TYR A 154 16.37 0.59 -6.12
C TYR A 154 15.36 1.09 -5.09
N LEU A 155 14.70 0.20 -4.34
CA LEU A 155 13.79 0.58 -3.26
C LEU A 155 14.50 1.44 -2.22
N LEU A 156 15.71 1.06 -1.79
CA LEU A 156 16.47 1.83 -0.81
C LEU A 156 16.85 3.22 -1.33
N ALA A 157 17.19 3.35 -2.62
CA ALA A 157 17.44 4.66 -3.23
C ALA A 157 16.17 5.53 -3.26
N VAL A 158 15.00 4.93 -3.54
CA VAL A 158 13.70 5.62 -3.46
C VAL A 158 13.41 6.08 -2.03
N LEU A 159 13.58 5.20 -1.04
CA LEU A 159 13.36 5.54 0.37
C LEU A 159 14.31 6.65 0.82
N MET A 160 15.60 6.55 0.49
CA MET A 160 16.58 7.60 0.81
C MET A 160 16.22 8.96 0.19
N LYS A 161 15.63 8.98 -1.02
CA LYS A 161 15.19 10.22 -1.68
C LYS A 161 13.91 10.81 -1.07
N THR A 162 13.04 9.96 -0.52
CA THR A 162 11.66 10.33 -0.16
C THR A 162 11.36 10.30 1.33
N THR A 163 12.37 10.03 2.18
CA THR A 163 12.22 9.93 3.63
C THR A 163 13.39 10.57 4.36
N SER A 164 13.29 10.66 5.68
CA SER A 164 14.40 11.02 6.56
C SER A 164 15.03 9.79 7.25
N MET A 165 14.83 8.58 6.71
CA MET A 165 15.35 7.35 7.30
C MET A 165 16.88 7.38 7.38
N SER A 166 17.41 6.88 8.50
CA SER A 166 18.84 6.69 8.70
C SER A 166 19.39 5.53 7.85
N LYS A 167 20.71 5.51 7.65
CA LYS A 167 21.39 4.38 7.00
C LYS A 167 21.12 3.04 7.70
N SER A 168 20.99 3.04 9.02
CA SER A 168 20.70 1.83 9.79
C SER A 168 19.31 1.29 9.50
N GLU A 169 18.31 2.17 9.44
CA GLU A 169 16.94 1.78 9.08
C GLU A 169 16.86 1.25 7.66
N LEU A 170 17.51 1.93 6.70
CA LEU A 170 17.59 1.48 5.31
C LEU A 170 18.26 0.10 5.19
N ASN A 171 19.31 -0.17 5.97
CA ASN A 171 19.97 -1.48 5.98
C ASN A 171 19.02 -2.58 6.49
N ILE A 172 18.31 -2.35 7.58
CA ILE A 172 17.31 -3.30 8.14
C ILE A 172 16.21 -3.60 7.12
N ILE A 173 15.67 -2.56 6.48
CA ILE A 173 14.68 -2.71 5.41
C ILE A 173 15.25 -3.54 4.25
N GLY A 174 16.48 -3.24 3.84
CA GLY A 174 17.16 -3.94 2.77
C GLY A 174 17.35 -5.43 3.06
N GLU A 175 17.80 -5.78 4.25
CA GLU A 175 17.94 -7.18 4.69
C GLU A 175 16.60 -7.90 4.65
N ARG A 176 15.55 -7.29 5.24
CA ARG A 176 14.22 -7.91 5.30
C ARG A 176 13.60 -8.13 3.92
N PHE A 177 13.74 -7.19 2.99
CA PHE A 177 13.18 -7.33 1.65
C PHE A 177 13.90 -8.39 0.81
N ARG A 178 15.22 -8.59 0.97
CA ARG A 178 15.96 -9.66 0.26
C ARG A 178 15.46 -11.07 0.62
N GLU A 179 14.87 -11.26 1.80
CA GLU A 179 14.25 -12.54 2.16
C GLU A 179 13.06 -12.93 1.26
N ASN A 180 12.46 -11.97 0.54
CA ASN A 180 11.35 -12.24 -0.37
C ASN A 180 11.78 -13.11 -1.56
N GLN A 181 13.07 -13.06 -1.94
CA GLN A 181 13.67 -13.87 -3.00
C GLN A 181 13.78 -15.35 -2.60
N LEU A 182 14.10 -15.61 -1.34
CA LEU A 182 14.35 -16.95 -0.80
C LEU A 182 13.04 -17.75 -0.61
N LYS A 183 11.91 -17.06 -0.43
CA LYS A 183 10.59 -17.68 -0.24
C LYS A 183 9.82 -17.83 -1.55
N LYS A 184 10.43 -18.38 -2.61
CA LYS A 184 9.65 -18.83 -3.79
C LYS A 184 8.74 -19.98 -3.33
N GLN A 185 7.43 -19.79 -3.48
CA GLN A 185 6.42 -20.83 -3.27
C GLN A 185 6.52 -21.87 -4.39
#